data_AF-A0A7G1N848-F1
#
_entry.id   AF-A0A7G1N848-F1
#
_cell.length_a   1.000
_cell.length_b   1.000
_cell.length_c   1.000
_cell.angle_alpha   90.00
_cell.angle_beta   90.00
_cell.angle_gamma   90.00
#
_symmetry.space_group_name_H-M   'P 1'
#
loop_
_entity.id
_entity.type
_entity.pdbx_description
1 polymer ?
#
loop_
_entity_poly.entity_id
_entity_poly.type
_entity_poly.pdbx_seq_one_letter_code
_entity_poly.pdbx_strand_id
1 'polypeptide(L)' 'MPLRDTLARVDADLAAGRGVEHTSEIYPGTAHGFTMSDTDAFNPSGLRRHWDRLLPLLARTLAPS' A
#
# COMPACT_ATOMS: atom_id res chain seq x y z
N MET A 1 14.53 -6.63 -12.59
CA MET A 1 13.11 -7.04 -12.59
C MET A 1 12.25 -5.79 -12.43
N PRO A 2 11.38 -5.48 -13.40
CA PRO A 2 10.41 -4.38 -13.30
C PRO A 2 9.65 -4.35 -11.97
N LEU A 3 9.29 -3.16 -11.47
CA LEU A 3 8.54 -2.99 -10.20
C LEU A 3 7.28 -3.88 -10.14
N ARG A 4 6.57 -3.99 -11.26
CA ARG A 4 5.36 -4.81 -11.38
C ARG A 4 5.64 -6.29 -11.18
N ASP A 5 6.75 -6.78 -11.72
CA ASP A 5 7.13 -8.18 -11.59
C ASP A 5 7.49 -8.50 -10.13
N THR A 6 8.17 -7.57 -9.44
CA THR A 6 8.45 -7.69 -8.00
C THR A 6 7.18 -7.78 -7.17
N LEU A 7 6.20 -6.95 -7.47
CA LEU A 7 4.91 -6.99 -6.79
C LEU A 7 4.18 -8.30 -7.06
N ALA A 8 4.15 -8.75 -8.32
CA ALA A 8 3.50 -10.01 -8.70
C ALA A 8 4.10 -11.23 -7.97
N ARG A 9 5.42 -11.23 -7.74
CA ARG A 9 6.06 -12.30 -6.95
C ARG A 9 5.60 -12.30 -5.50
N VAL A 10 5.56 -11.13 -4.86
CA VAL A 10 5.09 -11.00 -3.46
C VAL A 10 3.63 -11.44 -3.34
N ASP A 11 2.77 -11.01 -4.27
CA ASP A 11 1.34 -11.38 -4.27
C ASP A 11 1.16 -12.90 -4.44
N ALA A 12 1.96 -13.53 -5.31
CA ALA A 12 1.94 -14.99 -5.48
C ALA A 12 2.37 -15.74 -4.21
N ASP A 13 3.42 -15.28 -3.53
CA ASP A 13 3.89 -15.89 -2.28
C ASP A 13 2.86 -15.74 -1.15
N LEU A 14 2.21 -14.57 -1.03
CA LEU A 14 1.13 -14.32 -0.05
C LEU A 14 -0.11 -15.19 -0.31
N ALA A 15 -0.46 -15.41 -1.58
CA ALA A 15 -1.54 -16.30 -1.96
C ALA A 15 -1.22 -17.77 -1.62
N ALA A 16 0.01 -18.22 -1.88
CA ALA A 16 0.43 -19.60 -1.59
C ALA A 16 0.54 -19.88 -0.08
N GLY A 17 0.91 -18.89 0.73
CA GLY A 17 1.24 -19.01 2.16
C GLY A 17 0.06 -19.12 3.13
N ARG A 18 -1.04 -19.81 2.76
CA ARG A 18 -2.36 -19.92 3.43
C ARG A 18 -3.44 -18.93 2.94
N GLY A 19 -3.25 -18.29 1.78
CA GLY A 19 -4.30 -17.50 1.13
C GLY A 19 -4.69 -16.26 1.93
N VAL A 20 -3.70 -15.45 2.33
CA VAL A 20 -3.99 -14.20 3.06
C VAL A 20 -4.75 -13.25 2.15
N GLU A 21 -5.93 -12.79 2.59
CA GLU A 21 -6.65 -11.69 1.93
C GLU A 21 -5.84 -10.40 2.01
N HIS A 22 -5.33 -9.95 0.86
CA HIS A 22 -4.43 -8.81 0.75
C HIS A 22 -4.80 -7.91 -0.43
N THR A 23 -4.25 -6.70 -0.43
CA THR A 23 -4.34 -5.78 -1.57
C THR A 23 -3.01 -5.04 -1.68
N SER A 24 -2.44 -5.07 -2.88
CA SER A 24 -1.19 -4.41 -3.23
C SER A 24 -1.47 -3.29 -4.22
N GLU A 25 -0.95 -2.08 -3.98
CA GLU A 25 -1.16 -0.93 -4.86
C GLU A 25 0.17 -0.22 -5.19
N ILE A 26 0.34 0.16 -6.46
CA ILE A 26 1.40 1.08 -6.90
C ILE A 26 0.79 2.45 -7.08
N TYR A 27 1.39 3.48 -6.48
CA TYR A 27 0.97 4.87 -6.65
C TYR A 27 1.86 5.53 -7.71
N PRO A 28 1.33 5.83 -8.92
CA PRO A 28 2.15 6.43 -9.97
C PRO A 28 2.67 7.81 -9.56
N GLY A 29 3.93 8.11 -9.87
CA GLY A 29 4.54 9.41 -9.57
C GLY A 29 4.94 9.63 -8.11
N THR A 30 4.86 8.60 -7.26
CA THR A 30 5.39 8.66 -5.88
C THR A 30 6.75 7.98 -5.79
N ALA A 31 7.67 8.56 -5.03
CA ALA A 31 8.91 7.91 -4.62
C ALA A 31 8.76 7.20 -3.27
N HIS A 32 9.76 6.39 -2.89
CA HIS A 32 9.84 5.91 -1.51
C HIS A 32 9.87 7.10 -0.55
N GLY A 33 9.05 7.05 0.50
CA GLY A 33 8.91 8.14 1.47
C GLY A 33 7.84 9.19 1.15
N PHE A 34 6.97 8.96 0.16
CA PHE A 34 5.97 9.95 -0.28
C PHE A 34 4.99 10.46 0.78
N THR A 35 4.91 9.81 1.94
CA THR A 35 4.06 10.22 3.07
C THR A 35 4.77 11.12 4.07
N MET A 36 6.09 11.30 3.98
CA MET A 36 6.91 12.07 4.92
C MET A 36 6.99 13.53 4.48
N SER A 37 6.19 14.40 5.11
CA SER A 37 5.99 15.81 4.71
C SER A 37 7.22 16.69 4.83
N ASP A 38 8.24 16.24 5.53
CA ASP A 38 9.53 16.88 5.76
C ASP A 38 10.61 16.44 4.77
N THR A 39 10.26 15.69 3.72
CA THR A 39 11.19 15.18 2.70
C THR A 39 10.82 15.65 1.30
N ASP A 40 11.81 15.72 0.40
CA ASP A 40 11.60 16.03 -1.02
C ASP A 40 10.72 15.00 -1.75
N ALA A 41 10.57 13.80 -1.17
CA ALA A 41 9.72 12.75 -1.73
C ALA A 41 8.22 13.01 -1.49
N PHE A 42 7.86 13.97 -0.62
CA PHE A 42 6.49 14.20 -0.21
C PHE A 42 5.54 14.40 -1.39
N ASN A 43 4.48 13.60 -1.43
CA ASN A 43 3.45 13.68 -2.46
C ASN A 43 2.07 13.82 -1.79
N PRO A 44 1.44 15.02 -1.81
CA PRO A 44 0.15 15.24 -1.17
C PRO A 44 -0.98 14.35 -1.71
N SER A 45 -1.00 14.06 -3.02
CA SER A 45 -2.04 13.21 -3.61
C SER A 45 -1.82 11.74 -3.28
N GLY A 46 -0.55 11.30 -3.23
CA GLY A 46 -0.15 9.99 -2.73
C GLY A 46 -0.53 9.80 -1.26
N LEU A 47 -0.25 10.78 -0.39
CA LEU A 47 -0.62 10.76 1.02
C LEU A 47 -2.14 10.66 1.21
N ARG A 48 -2.92 11.49 0.50
CA ARG A 48 -4.39 11.44 0.55
C ARG A 48 -4.89 10.05 0.16
N ARG A 49 -4.45 9.54 -0.99
CA ARG A 49 -4.86 8.21 -1.46
C ARG A 49 -4.47 7.12 -0.46
N HIS A 50 -3.30 7.22 0.16
CA HIS A 50 -2.85 6.27 1.18
C HIS A 50 -3.83 6.21 2.35
N TRP A 51 -4.24 7.35 2.89
CA TRP A 51 -5.22 7.39 3.97
C TRP A 51 -6.62 6.93 3.56
N ASP A 52 -7.06 7.28 2.34
CA ASP A 52 -8.33 6.82 1.79
C ASP A 52 -8.39 5.27 1.68
N ARG A 53 -7.24 4.59 1.59
CA ARG A 53 -7.14 3.11 1.55
C ARG A 53 -6.88 2.49 2.92
N LEU A 54 -6.02 3.09 3.73
CA LEU A 54 -5.60 2.54 5.02
C LEU A 54 -6.72 2.62 6.07
N LEU A 55 -7.45 3.74 6.16
CA LEU A 55 -8.46 3.90 7.22
C LEU A 55 -9.61 2.88 7.10
N PRO A 56 -10.19 2.61 5.92
CA PRO A 56 -11.18 1.53 5.77
C PRO A 56 -10.62 0.15 6.10
N LEU A 57 -9.36 -0.13 5.73
CA LEU A 57 -8.70 -1.39 6.05
C LEU A 57 -8.57 -1.57 7.57
N LEU A 58 -8.22 -0.52 8.31
CA LEU A 58 -8.13 -0.57 9.77
C LEU A 58 -9.52 -0.67 10.40
N ALA A 59 -10.51 0.04 9.88
CA ALA A 59 -11.88 0.02 10.39
C ALA A 59 -12.50 -1.39 10.38
N ARG A 60 -12.16 -2.24 9.40
CA ARG A 60 -12.67 -3.63 9.34
C ARG A 60 -12.22 -4.50 10.52
N THR A 61 -11.07 -4.17 11.13
CA THR A 61 -10.41 -5.00 12.15
C THR A 61 -10.46 -4.36 13.53
N LEU A 62 -10.45 -3.02 13.60
CA LEU A 62 -10.26 -2.25 14.83
C LEU A 62 -11.52 -1.50 15.30
N ALA A 63 -12.63 -1.53 14.54
CA ALA A 63 -13.86 -0.92 15.02
C ALA A 63 -14.33 -1.60 16.33
N PRO A 64 -14.73 -0.84 17.36
CA PRO A 64 -15.27 -1.42 18.58
C PRO A 64 -16.50 -2.26 18.23
N SER A 65 -16.55 -3.47 18.77
CA SER A 65 -17.74 -4.32 18.73
C SER A 65 -18.89 -3.69 19.50
#